data_AF-A0A1B9I2C3-F1
#
_entry.id   AF-A0A1B9I2C3-F1
#
_cell.length_a   1.000
_cell.length_b   1.000
_cell.length_c   1.000
_cell.angle_alpha   90.00
_cell.angle_beta   90.00
_cell.angle_gamma   90.00
#
_symmetry.space_group_name_H-M   'P 1'
#
loop_
_entity.id
_entity.type
_entity.pdbx_description
1 polymer ?
#
loop_
_entity_poly.entity_id
_entity_poly.type
_entity_poly.pdbx_seq_one_letter_code
_entity_poly.pdbx_strand_id
1 'polypeptide(L)'
;MLNFGGNGGGVQMEMANLKAAPMLNPNYGMAIKYLDCLNRLADFLCGRGPNGLAPWLMEVQWFTTSLQKRTYNRIPLTPVERQSIISFASYWRRRTEPPYLMGRPEAQLVLIALTEFAMH
;
A
#
# COMPACT_ATOMS: atom_id res chain seq x y z
N MET A 1 2.79 -27.32 -18.95
CA MET A 1 2.24 -27.00 -17.61
C MET A 1 2.91 -25.72 -17.13
N LEU A 2 2.17 -24.60 -17.11
CA LEU A 2 2.74 -23.28 -16.79
C LEU A 2 2.87 -23.12 -15.27
N ASN A 3 4.05 -22.68 -14.85
CA ASN A 3 4.50 -22.51 -13.47
C ASN A 3 3.78 -21.34 -12.76
N PHE A 4 2.85 -21.64 -11.85
CA PHE A 4 2.12 -20.65 -11.04
C PHE A 4 2.73 -20.39 -9.64
N GLY A 5 4.01 -20.71 -9.42
CA GLY A 5 4.57 -20.79 -8.05
C GLY A 5 5.44 -19.64 -7.53
N GLY A 6 5.80 -18.63 -8.32
CA GLY A 6 6.98 -17.79 -8.00
C GLY A 6 6.76 -16.43 -7.34
N ASN A 7 5.61 -15.76 -7.53
CA ASN A 7 5.59 -14.29 -7.38
C ASN A 7 5.15 -13.77 -5.99
N GLY A 8 4.36 -14.54 -5.24
CA GLY A 8 3.83 -14.08 -3.95
C GLY A 8 4.86 -14.01 -2.82
N GLY A 9 5.70 -15.04 -2.73
CA GLY A 9 6.75 -15.10 -1.69
C GLY A 9 7.81 -14.02 -1.87
N GLY A 10 8.16 -13.68 -3.11
CA GLY A 10 9.10 -12.60 -3.42
C GLY A 10 8.57 -11.23 -3.00
N VAL A 11 7.31 -10.92 -3.31
CA VAL A 11 6.67 -9.66 -2.92
C VAL A 11 6.56 -9.53 -1.40
N GLN A 12 6.19 -10.61 -0.70
CA GLN A 12 6.11 -10.60 0.76
C GLN A 12 7.47 -10.40 1.43
N MET A 13 8.53 -11.04 0.92
CA MET A 13 9.90 -10.86 1.41
C MET A 13 10.42 -9.45 1.13
N GLU A 14 10.18 -8.90 -0.07
CA GLU A 14 10.52 -7.53 -0.40
C GLU A 14 9.81 -6.53 0.51
N MET A 15 8.51 -6.74 0.77
CA MET A 15 7.75 -5.93 1.69
C MET A 15 8.33 -5.99 3.11
N ALA A 16 8.70 -7.18 3.60
CA ALA A 16 9.36 -7.32 4.91
C ALA A 16 10.67 -6.53 4.98
N ASN A 17 11.48 -6.54 3.91
CA ASN A 17 12.71 -5.76 3.83
C ASN A 17 12.44 -4.26 3.85
N LEU A 18 11.40 -3.80 3.15
CA LEU A 18 10.97 -2.39 3.19
C LEU A 18 10.44 -1.99 4.57
N LYS A 19 9.77 -2.90 5.28
CA LYS A 19 9.30 -2.67 6.68
C LYS A 19 10.45 -2.56 7.67
N ALA A 20 11.58 -3.22 7.41
CA ALA A 20 12.79 -3.09 8.21
C ALA A 20 13.55 -1.78 7.96
N ALA A 21 13.26 -1.08 6.85
CA ALA A 21 13.89 0.19 6.55
C ALA A 21 13.42 1.29 7.54
N PRO A 22 14.33 2.03 8.19
CA PRO A 22 13.97 3.08 9.14
C PRO A 22 13.03 4.12 8.50
N MET A 23 11.83 4.22 9.06
CA MET A 23 10.84 5.26 8.76
C MET A 23 10.52 5.46 7.27
N LEU A 24 10.68 4.46 6.40
CA LEU A 24 10.49 4.64 4.95
C LEU A 24 11.24 5.88 4.43
N ASN A 25 12.55 5.94 4.67
CA ASN A 25 13.39 7.11 4.41
C ASN A 25 13.17 7.76 3.03
N PRO A 26 12.88 9.09 2.97
CA PRO A 26 12.58 9.78 1.72
C PRO A 26 13.76 9.86 0.76
N ASN A 27 15.01 9.86 1.25
CA ASN A 27 16.21 9.97 0.41
C ASN A 27 16.41 8.79 -0.54
N TYR A 28 15.73 7.66 -0.28
CA TYR A 28 15.82 6.44 -1.08
C TYR A 28 14.49 6.06 -1.76
N GLY A 29 13.49 6.96 -1.74
CA GLY A 29 12.19 6.73 -2.34
C GLY A 29 11.43 5.54 -1.74
N MET A 30 11.66 5.22 -0.46
CA MET A 30 11.15 3.99 0.15
C MET A 30 9.62 3.95 0.21
N ALA A 31 8.96 5.10 0.40
CA ALA A 31 7.50 5.15 0.38
C ALA A 31 6.93 4.75 -0.98
N ILE A 32 7.53 5.22 -2.08
CA ILE A 32 7.11 4.89 -3.45
C ILE A 32 7.34 3.41 -3.74
N LYS A 33 8.52 2.87 -3.38
CA LYS A 33 8.82 1.44 -3.51
C LYS A 33 7.82 0.57 -2.75
N TYR A 34 7.38 1.03 -1.57
CA TYR A 34 6.36 0.33 -0.80
C TYR A 34 5.00 0.36 -1.50
N LEU A 35 4.59 1.49 -2.10
CA LEU A 35 3.38 1.56 -2.93
C LEU A 35 3.45 0.61 -4.14
N ASP A 36 4.59 0.51 -4.81
CA ASP A 36 4.80 -0.43 -5.92
C ASP A 36 4.70 -1.89 -5.46
N CYS A 37 5.22 -2.18 -4.26
CA CYS A 37 5.10 -3.49 -3.63
C CYS A 37 3.64 -3.82 -3.26
N LEU A 38 2.88 -2.84 -2.74
CA LEU A 38 1.45 -2.99 -2.49
C LEU A 38 0.66 -3.27 -3.78
N ASN A 39 0.98 -2.60 -4.89
CA ASN A 39 0.30 -2.86 -6.16
C ASN A 39 0.48 -4.31 -6.60
N ARG A 40 1.73 -4.81 -6.60
CA ARG A 40 2.02 -6.21 -6.93
C ARG A 40 1.39 -7.20 -5.95
N LEU A 41 1.35 -6.86 -4.67
CA LEU A 41 0.71 -7.69 -3.64
C LEU A 41 -0.79 -7.82 -3.89
N ALA A 42 -1.46 -6.73 -4.30
CA ALA A 42 -2.90 -6.77 -4.59
C ALA A 42 -3.22 -7.73 -5.73
N ASP A 43 -2.45 -7.71 -6.82
CA ASP A 43 -2.64 -8.61 -7.97
C ASP A 43 -2.46 -10.09 -7.59
N PHE A 44 -1.51 -10.37 -6.69
CA PHE A 44 -1.32 -11.72 -6.17
C PHE A 44 -2.49 -12.17 -5.27
N LEU A 45 -3.04 -11.25 -4.49
CA LEU A 45 -4.06 -11.53 -3.50
C LEU A 45 -5.49 -11.52 -4.06
N CYS A 46 -5.77 -10.77 -5.12
CA CYS A 46 -7.12 -10.66 -5.69
C CYS A 46 -7.64 -11.98 -6.28
N GLY A 47 -6.74 -12.88 -6.67
CA GLY A 47 -7.08 -14.24 -7.12
C GLY A 47 -7.51 -15.20 -6.01
N ARG A 48 -7.46 -14.81 -4.73
CA ARG A 48 -7.68 -15.69 -3.57
C ARG A 48 -9.10 -15.68 -3.01
N GLY A 49 -10.06 -15.14 -3.75
CA GLY A 49 -11.49 -15.11 -3.39
C GLY A 49 -11.94 -13.80 -2.71
N PRO A 50 -13.17 -13.77 -2.15
CA PRO A 50 -13.88 -12.54 -1.76
C PRO A 50 -13.14 -11.67 -0.72
N ASN A 51 -12.31 -12.30 0.11
CA ASN A 51 -11.53 -11.64 1.15
C ASN A 51 -10.04 -11.56 0.84
N GLY A 52 -9.64 -11.83 -0.41
CA GLY A 52 -8.24 -11.88 -0.82
C GLY A 52 -7.45 -10.64 -0.43
N LEU A 53 -8.07 -9.45 -0.45
CA LEU A 53 -7.42 -8.17 -0.16
C LEU A 53 -7.52 -7.68 1.29
N ALA A 54 -8.07 -8.48 2.22
CA ALA A 54 -8.02 -8.10 3.64
C ALA A 54 -6.57 -7.95 4.16
N PRO A 55 -5.62 -8.88 3.87
CA PRO A 55 -4.21 -8.69 4.21
C PRO A 55 -3.58 -7.47 3.53
N TRP A 56 -4.01 -7.14 2.31
CA TRP A 56 -3.54 -5.95 1.61
C TRP A 56 -3.95 -4.66 2.34
N LEU A 57 -5.19 -4.57 2.82
CA LEU A 57 -5.66 -3.42 3.61
C LEU A 57 -4.87 -3.24 4.91
N MET A 58 -4.49 -4.35 5.56
CA MET A 58 -3.63 -4.29 6.75
C MET A 58 -2.24 -3.71 6.43
N GLU A 59 -1.67 -4.03 5.27
CA GLU A 59 -0.39 -3.43 4.84
C GLU A 59 -0.54 -1.94 4.52
N VAL A 60 -1.66 -1.51 3.92
CA VAL A 60 -1.95 -0.07 3.71
C VAL A 60 -2.08 0.67 5.05
N GLN A 61 -2.75 0.09 6.05
CA GLN A 61 -2.84 0.67 7.39
C GLN A 61 -1.47 0.77 8.07
N TRP A 62 -0.64 -0.29 7.96
CA TRP A 62 0.73 -0.28 8.47
C TRP A 62 1.54 0.85 7.82
N PHE A 63 1.46 0.98 6.50
CA PHE A 63 2.13 2.03 5.74
C PHE A 63 1.73 3.43 6.22
N THR A 64 0.43 3.67 6.37
CA THR A 64 -0.11 4.93 6.90
C THR A 64 0.48 5.24 8.28
N THR A 65 0.48 4.27 9.19
CA THR A 65 1.04 4.42 10.54
C THR A 65 2.54 4.72 10.51
N SER A 66 3.29 4.09 9.61
CA SER A 66 4.73 4.31 9.45
C SER A 66 5.02 5.72 8.95
N LEU A 67 4.26 6.24 7.99
CA LEU A 67 4.41 7.61 7.50
C LEU A 67 3.98 8.65 8.55
N GLN A 68 2.94 8.36 9.35
CA GLN A 68 2.57 9.20 10.49
C GLN A 68 3.70 9.28 11.50
N LYS A 69 4.26 8.14 11.93
CA LYS A 69 5.43 8.10 12.82
C LYS A 69 6.61 8.89 12.26
N ARG A 70 6.89 8.76 10.97
CA ARG A 70 7.94 9.53 10.29
C ARG A 70 7.69 11.04 10.38
N THR A 71 6.46 11.46 10.12
CA THR A 71 6.06 12.87 10.17
C THR A 71 6.13 13.42 11.60
N TYR A 72 5.71 12.64 12.61
CA TYR A 72 5.88 13.00 14.03
C TYR A 72 7.36 13.15 14.43
N ASN A 73 8.25 12.37 13.83
CA ASN A 73 9.70 12.50 13.98
C ASN A 73 10.30 13.64 13.12
N ARG A 74 9.49 14.60 12.68
CA ARG A 74 9.90 15.79 11.91
C ARG A 74 10.52 15.48 10.55
N ILE A 75 10.21 14.32 9.97
CA ILE A 75 10.58 13.97 8.60
C ILE A 75 9.30 14.00 7.75
N PRO A 76 9.00 15.13 7.09
CA PRO A 76 7.73 15.29 6.36
C PRO A 76 7.65 14.39 5.11
N LEU A 77 6.46 14.30 4.53
CA LEU A 77 6.29 13.80 3.17
C LEU A 77 6.90 14.78 2.16
N THR A 78 7.73 14.27 1.26
CA THR A 78 8.14 15.05 0.08
C THR A 78 6.94 15.30 -0.84
N PRO A 79 6.96 16.35 -1.68
CA PRO A 79 5.88 16.59 -2.64
C PRO A 79 5.61 15.41 -3.57
N VAL A 80 6.67 14.70 -3.98
CA VAL A 80 6.57 13.52 -4.85
C VAL A 80 5.87 12.37 -4.12
N GLU A 81 6.28 12.04 -2.90
CA GLU A 81 5.61 11.00 -2.10
C GLU A 81 4.15 11.34 -1.86
N ARG A 82 3.86 12.61 -1.53
CA ARG A 82 2.51 13.11 -1.31
C ARG A 82 1.63 12.84 -2.53
N GLN A 83 2.09 13.24 -3.72
CA GLN A 83 1.37 13.02 -4.96
C GLN A 83 1.22 11.52 -5.27
N SER A 84 2.27 10.70 -5.07
CA SER A 84 2.21 9.25 -5.29
C SER A 84 1.18 8.58 -4.40
N ILE A 85 1.12 8.95 -3.11
CA ILE A 85 0.15 8.40 -2.15
C ILE A 85 -1.29 8.77 -2.53
N ILE A 86 -1.54 10.05 -2.86
CA ILE A 86 -2.86 10.51 -3.28
C ILE A 86 -3.31 9.78 -4.56
N SER A 87 -2.43 9.68 -5.56
CA SER A 87 -2.70 8.97 -6.81
C SER A 87 -3.01 7.50 -6.57
N PHE A 88 -2.22 6.83 -5.73
CA PHE A 88 -2.41 5.43 -5.35
C PHE A 88 -3.78 5.22 -4.67
N ALA A 89 -4.09 6.00 -3.64
CA ALA A 89 -5.34 5.85 -2.90
C ALA A 89 -6.56 6.14 -3.79
N SER A 90 -6.49 7.19 -4.62
CA SER A 90 -7.55 7.56 -5.55
C SER A 90 -7.79 6.51 -6.65
N TYR A 91 -6.71 5.86 -7.11
CA TYR A 91 -6.81 4.74 -8.04
C TYR A 91 -7.54 3.55 -7.39
N TRP A 92 -7.09 3.12 -6.21
CA TRP A 92 -7.64 1.94 -5.53
C TRP A 92 -9.09 2.13 -5.07
N ARG A 93 -9.47 3.33 -4.64
CA ARG A 93 -10.87 3.62 -4.26
C ARG A 93 -11.86 3.42 -5.40
N ARG A 94 -11.42 3.60 -6.64
CA ARG A 94 -12.25 3.43 -7.85
C ARG A 94 -12.35 1.97 -8.31
N ARG A 95 -11.56 1.05 -7.75
CA ARG A 95 -11.56 -0.38 -8.11
C ARG A 95 -12.66 -1.15 -7.37
N THR A 96 -13.92 -0.74 -7.58
CA THR A 96 -15.08 -1.29 -6.86
C THR A 96 -15.61 -2.60 -7.44
N GLU A 97 -15.21 -2.94 -8.66
CA GLU A 97 -15.63 -4.16 -9.35
C GLU A 97 -14.78 -5.38 -8.97
N PRO A 98 -15.28 -6.62 -9.19
CA PRO A 98 -14.45 -7.81 -9.14
C PRO A 98 -13.20 -7.67 -10.05
N PRO A 99 -12.04 -8.23 -9.65
CA PRO A 99 -11.80 -9.07 -8.48
C PRO A 99 -11.46 -8.29 -7.19
N TYR A 100 -11.39 -6.96 -7.24
CA TYR A 100 -10.82 -6.16 -6.15
C TYR A 100 -11.86 -5.71 -5.11
N LEU A 101 -13.10 -5.42 -5.54
CA LEU A 101 -14.23 -5.11 -4.65
C LEU A 101 -13.90 -4.05 -3.58
N MET A 102 -13.21 -2.97 -3.97
CA MET A 102 -12.83 -1.87 -3.06
C MET A 102 -13.99 -0.94 -2.70
N GLY A 103 -15.22 -1.25 -3.15
CA GLY A 103 -16.43 -0.52 -2.73
C GLY A 103 -16.85 -0.79 -1.28
N ARG A 104 -16.23 -1.78 -0.62
CA ARG A 104 -16.54 -2.14 0.76
C ARG A 104 -16.18 -1.01 1.74
N PRO A 105 -16.98 -0.80 2.81
CA PRO A 105 -16.75 0.29 3.77
C PRO A 105 -15.34 0.31 4.36
N GLU A 106 -14.79 -0.86 4.71
CA GLU A 106 -13.48 -0.98 5.34
C GLU A 106 -12.36 -0.52 4.40
N ALA A 107 -12.46 -0.88 3.12
CA ALA A 107 -11.51 -0.46 2.10
C ALA A 107 -11.56 1.06 1.87
N GLN A 108 -12.76 1.63 1.80
CA GLN A 108 -12.94 3.07 1.62
C GLN A 108 -12.39 3.85 2.82
N LEU A 109 -12.66 3.41 4.05
CA LEU A 109 -12.14 4.06 5.26
C LEU A 109 -10.61 4.11 5.27
N VAL A 110 -9.94 2.98 4.96
CA VAL A 110 -8.48 2.92 4.93
C VAL A 110 -7.89 3.84 3.86
N LEU A 111 -8.46 3.84 2.65
CA LEU A 111 -7.93 4.63 1.54
C LEU A 111 -8.23 6.12 1.68
N ILE A 112 -9.37 6.49 2.26
CA ILE A 112 -9.70 7.88 2.63
C ILE A 112 -8.71 8.35 3.68
N ALA A 113 -8.51 7.60 4.77
CA ALA A 113 -7.58 7.98 5.83
C ALA A 113 -6.15 8.20 5.31
N LEU A 114 -5.67 7.34 4.40
CA LEU A 114 -4.38 7.52 3.74
C LEU A 114 -4.34 8.81 2.89
N THR A 115 -5.43 9.12 2.16
CA THR A 115 -5.53 10.33 1.35
C THR A 115 -5.50 11.58 2.22
N GLU A 116 -6.32 11.63 3.27
CA GLU A 116 -6.39 12.76 4.21
C GLU A 116 -5.04 13.01 4.89
N PHE A 117 -4.39 11.94 5.35
CA PHE A 117 -3.03 12.04 5.89
C PHE A 117 -2.04 12.62 4.87
N ALA A 118 -2.13 12.20 3.61
CA ALA A 118 -1.28 12.74 2.55
C ALA A 118 -1.75 14.11 2.03
N MET A 119 -2.86 14.69 2.48
CA MET A 119 -3.25 16.06 2.14
C MET A 119 -2.80 17.07 3.19
N HIS A 120 -2.60 16.62 4.43
CA HIS A 120 -2.20 17.46 5.56
C HIS A 120 -0.77 17.17 6.07
#